data_AF-A0A813IQR4-F1
#
_entry.id   AF-A0A813IQR4-F1
#
_cell.length_a   1.000
_cell.length_b   1.000
_cell.length_c   1.000
_cell.angle_alpha   90.00
_cell.angle_beta   90.00
_cell.angle_gamma   90.00
#
_symmetry.space_group_name_H-M   'P 1'
#
loop_
_entity.id
_entity.type
_entity.pdbx_description
1 polymer ?
#
loop_
_entity_poly.entity_id
_entity_poly.type
_entity_poly.pdbx_seq_one_letter_code
_entity_poly.pdbx_strand_id
1 'polypeptide(L)'
;VHTTKHGLMRVFQVMNVSQESKDWVANPANRECDAPGSWYCVGKYPPALEKLIAKRKNFAQLEDFNKVSSKSAYSRMVEKQQGRISSDEM
;
A
#
# COMPACT_ATOMS: atom_id res chain seq x y z
N VAL A 1 15.45 1.91 -9.08
CA VAL A 1 14.89 1.03 -8.02
C VAL A 1 16.03 0.21 -7.46
N HIS A 2 16.24 0.25 -6.15
CA HIS A 2 17.27 -0.54 -5.48
C HIS A 2 16.61 -1.69 -4.71
N THR A 3 17.17 -2.89 -4.80
CA THR A 3 16.69 -4.07 -4.06
C THR A 3 17.81 -4.52 -3.14
N THR A 4 17.49 -4.82 -1.88
CA THR A 4 18.48 -5.28 -0.91
C THR A 4 19.07 -6.64 -1.31
N LYS A 5 20.25 -6.98 -0.80
CA LYS A 5 21.00 -8.21 -1.12
C LYS A 5 20.15 -9.50 -1.09
N HIS A 6 19.18 -9.57 -0.18
CA HIS A 6 18.32 -10.74 0.02
C HIS A 6 16.92 -10.59 -0.59
N GLY A 7 16.65 -9.52 -1.35
CA GLY A 7 15.36 -9.33 -2.02
C GLY A 7 14.19 -8.94 -1.10
N LEU A 8 14.46 -8.70 0.18
CA LEU A 8 13.41 -8.46 1.20
C LEU A 8 12.79 -7.06 1.12
N MET A 9 13.54 -6.07 0.61
CA MET A 9 13.08 -4.69 0.52
C MET A 9 13.41 -4.07 -0.83
N ARG A 10 12.48 -3.26 -1.34
CA ARG A 10 12.62 -2.48 -2.58
C ARG A 10 12.51 -0.99 -2.24
N VAL A 11 13.52 -0.23 -2.61
CA VAL A 11 13.56 1.23 -2.45
C VAL A 11 13.29 1.87 -3.80
N PHE A 12 12.24 2.68 -3.86
CA PHE A 12 11.81 3.41 -5.06
C PHE A 12 12.15 4.88 -4.90
N GLN A 13 12.72 5.48 -5.94
CA GLN A 13 12.88 6.92 -6.04
C GLN A 13 11.73 7.47 -6.89
N VAL A 14 11.03 8.48 -6.37
CA VAL A 14 10.07 9.23 -7.16
C VAL A 14 10.84 10.17 -8.07
N MET A 15 10.61 10.07 -9.38
CA MET A 15 11.29 10.88 -10.39
C MET A 15 10.53 12.21 -10.56
N ASN A 16 10.08 12.50 -11.78
CA ASN A 16 9.25 13.66 -12.05
C ASN A 16 7.77 13.31 -11.92
N VAL A 17 7.04 14.16 -11.21
CA VAL A 17 5.58 14.15 -11.11
C VAL A 17 5.06 15.31 -11.96
N SER A 18 3.99 15.08 -12.73
CA SER A 18 3.41 16.13 -13.57
C SER A 18 2.95 17.33 -12.73
N GLN A 19 3.13 18.54 -13.27
CA GLN A 19 2.75 19.76 -12.57
C GLN A 19 1.23 19.80 -12.33
N GLU A 20 0.44 19.37 -13.31
CA GLU A 20 -1.02 19.22 -13.20
C GLU A 20 -1.45 18.40 -11.98
N SER A 21 -0.78 17.28 -11.69
CA SER A 21 -1.11 16.47 -10.50
C SER A 21 -0.77 17.18 -9.20
N LYS A 22 0.28 18.02 -9.18
CA LYS A 22 0.64 18.82 -8.00
C LYS A 22 -0.37 19.94 -7.77
N ASP A 23 -0.75 20.64 -8.83
CA ASP A 23 -1.71 21.74 -8.79
C ASP A 23 -3.09 21.23 -8.35
N TRP A 24 -3.48 20.04 -8.82
CA TRP A 24 -4.72 19.41 -8.42
C TRP A 24 -4.77 19.09 -6.92
N VAL A 25 -3.68 18.57 -6.34
CA VAL A 25 -3.59 18.27 -4.90
C VAL A 25 -3.52 19.55 -4.05
N ALA A 26 -2.92 20.61 -4.59
CA ALA A 26 -2.81 21.90 -3.90
C ALA A 26 -4.18 22.59 -3.76
N ASN A 27 -5.12 22.36 -4.68
CA ASN A 27 -6.45 22.97 -4.65
C ASN A 27 -7.29 22.46 -3.45
N PRO A 28 -7.68 23.33 -2.50
CA PRO A 28 -8.50 22.96 -1.34
C PRO A 28 -9.88 22.39 -1.72
N ALA A 29 -10.44 22.78 -2.87
CA ALA A 29 -11.75 22.30 -3.33
C ALA A 29 -11.74 20.80 -3.67
N ASN A 30 -10.57 20.22 -3.95
CA ASN A 30 -10.42 18.79 -4.23
C ASN A 30 -10.27 17.93 -2.97
N ARG A 31 -10.26 18.56 -1.78
CA ARG A 31 -10.15 17.85 -0.51
C ARG A 31 -11.52 17.34 -0.08
N GLU A 32 -11.57 16.09 0.36
CA GLU A 32 -12.71 15.55 1.08
C GLU A 32 -12.46 15.71 2.57
N CYS A 33 -13.38 16.42 3.24
CA CYS A 33 -13.36 16.62 4.68
C CYS A 33 -14.58 15.91 5.27
N ASP A 34 -14.41 15.27 6.43
CA ASP A 34 -15.46 14.46 7.05
C ASP A 34 -16.68 15.29 7.47
N ALA A 35 -16.48 16.57 7.80
CA ALA A 35 -17.53 17.52 8.13
C ALA A 35 -17.15 18.96 7.71
N PRO A 36 -18.12 19.83 7.38
CA PRO A 36 -17.87 21.23 7.07
C PRO A 36 -17.24 21.93 8.28
N GLY A 37 -16.03 22.48 8.11
CA GLY A 37 -15.27 23.13 9.20
C GLY A 37 -14.42 22.16 10.04
N SER A 38 -14.40 20.87 9.73
CA SER A 38 -13.47 19.92 10.34
C SER A 38 -12.02 20.25 9.98
N TRP A 39 -11.11 20.06 10.92
CA TRP A 39 -9.66 20.21 10.70
C TRP A 39 -9.07 19.03 9.90
N TYR A 40 -9.78 17.91 9.84
CA TYR A 40 -9.32 16.68 9.21
C TYR A 40 -9.93 16.53 7.81
N CYS A 41 -9.05 16.57 6.80
CA CYS A 41 -9.39 16.33 5.40
C CYS A 41 -8.39 15.33 4.83
N VAL A 42 -8.85 14.12 4.50
CA VAL A 42 -8.01 13.03 3.99
C VAL A 42 -7.44 13.30 2.60
N GLY A 43 -8.00 14.29 1.89
CA GLY A 43 -7.66 14.60 0.50
C GLY A 43 -8.12 13.48 -0.44
N LYS A 44 -8.20 13.80 -1.73
CA LYS A 44 -8.44 12.79 -2.77
C LYS A 44 -7.13 12.54 -3.53
N TYR A 45 -7.02 11.39 -4.17
CA TYR A 45 -5.96 11.16 -5.15
C TYR A 45 -6.37 11.79 -6.50
N PRO A 46 -5.43 12.35 -7.28
CA PRO A 46 -5.74 12.88 -8.58
C PRO A 46 -6.32 11.79 -9.51
N PRO A 47 -7.24 12.13 -10.43
CA PRO A 47 -7.94 11.16 -11.29
C PRO A 47 -7.01 10.24 -12.09
N ALA A 48 -5.82 10.72 -12.44
CA ALA A 48 -4.80 9.94 -13.15
C ALA A 48 -4.38 8.66 -12.39
N LEU A 49 -4.48 8.64 -11.06
CA LEU A 49 -4.11 7.49 -10.23
C LEU A 49 -5.26 6.52 -9.98
N GLU A 50 -6.50 6.84 -10.35
CA GLU A 50 -7.68 6.05 -10.03
C GLU A 50 -7.56 4.59 -10.48
N LYS A 51 -7.06 4.36 -11.70
CA LYS A 51 -6.83 3.01 -12.24
C LYS A 51 -5.80 2.20 -11.45
N LEU A 52 -4.80 2.85 -10.87
CA LEU A 52 -3.77 2.19 -10.06
C LEU A 52 -4.31 1.92 -8.65
N ILE A 53 -5.01 2.89 -8.06
CA ILE A 53 -5.66 2.76 -6.75
C ILE A 53 -6.71 1.65 -6.78
N ALA A 54 -7.49 1.53 -7.86
CA ALA A 54 -8.47 0.44 -8.03
C ALA A 54 -7.82 -0.95 -8.07
N LYS A 55 -6.58 -1.04 -8.58
CA LYS A 55 -5.81 -2.30 -8.63
C LYS A 55 -5.04 -2.58 -7.34
N ARG A 56 -5.05 -1.68 -6.36
CA ARG A 56 -4.28 -1.84 -5.12
C ARG A 56 -4.74 -3.08 -4.39
N LYS A 57 -3.78 -3.83 -3.85
CA LYS A 57 -4.05 -4.91 -2.90
C LYS A 57 -3.61 -4.44 -1.54
N ASN A 58 -4.56 -4.33 -0.62
CA ASN A 58 -4.25 -4.02 0.76
C ASN A 58 -3.44 -5.17 1.35
N PHE A 59 -2.38 -4.87 2.08
CA PHE A 59 -1.64 -5.87 2.81
C PHE A 59 -2.59 -6.52 3.82
N ALA A 60 -2.66 -7.85 3.80
CA ALA A 60 -3.36 -8.62 4.82
C ALA A 60 -2.33 -8.99 5.89
N GLN A 61 -2.62 -8.62 7.13
CA GLN A 61 -1.88 -9.12 8.28
C GLN A 61 -2.24 -10.60 8.52
N LEU A 62 -1.37 -11.34 9.20
CA LEU A 62 -1.60 -12.77 9.47
C LEU A 62 -2.83 -12.98 10.35
N GLU A 63 -3.16 -11.99 11.17
CA GLU A 63 -4.25 -11.99 12.13
C GLU A 63 -5.58 -11.47 11.55
N ASP A 64 -5.65 -11.17 10.24
CA ASP A 64 -6.88 -10.72 9.56
C ASP A 64 -7.78 -11.94 9.25
N PHE A 65 -8.29 -12.59 10.31
CA PHE A 65 -9.03 -13.86 10.25
C PHE A 65 -10.40 -13.76 9.57
N ASN A 66 -10.95 -12.54 9.46
CA ASN A 66 -12.28 -12.31 8.86
C ASN A 66 -12.22 -12.01 7.35
N LYS A 67 -11.03 -12.06 6.73
CA LYS A 67 -10.87 -11.71 5.33
C LYS A 67 -11.06 -12.92 4.42
N VAL A 68 -12.15 -12.95 3.64
CA VAL A 68 -12.49 -14.04 2.69
C VAL A 68 -11.61 -14.05 1.42
N SER A 69 -10.42 -13.43 1.46
CA SER A 69 -9.56 -13.29 0.28
C SER A 69 -8.45 -14.34 0.24
N SER A 70 -8.06 -14.78 -0.96
CA SER A 70 -6.94 -15.71 -1.15
C SER A 70 -5.64 -15.18 -0.53
N LYS A 71 -4.93 -16.00 0.25
CA LYS A 71 -3.62 -15.64 0.84
C LYS A 71 -2.67 -15.10 -0.22
N SER A 72 -1.89 -14.08 0.12
CA SER A 72 -0.88 -13.52 -0.78
C SER A 72 0.31 -14.48 -0.96
N ALA A 73 1.09 -14.32 -2.04
CA ALA A 73 2.31 -15.10 -2.23
C ALA A 73 3.32 -14.88 -1.08
N TYR A 74 3.37 -13.66 -0.54
CA TYR A 74 4.21 -13.31 0.59
C TYR A 74 3.79 -14.03 1.87
N SER A 75 2.49 -14.02 2.19
CA SER A 75 1.94 -14.75 3.36
C SER A 75 2.27 -16.24 3.28
N ARG A 76 2.15 -16.86 2.10
CA ARG A 76 2.54 -18.26 1.87
C ARG A 76 4.04 -18.51 2.06
N MET A 77 4.89 -17.57 1.65
CA MET A 77 6.34 -17.68 1.87
C MET A 77 6.71 -17.61 3.35
N VAL A 78 6.08 -16.71 4.11
CA VAL A 78 6.29 -16.56 5.56
C VAL A 78 5.83 -17.83 6.29
N GLU A 79 4.63 -18.32 5.99
CA GLU A 79 4.10 -19.58 6.58
C GLU A 79 5.04 -20.77 6.29
N LYS A 80 5.55 -20.87 5.05
CA LYS A 80 6.51 -21.92 4.69
C LYS A 80 7.83 -21.79 5.45
N GLN A 81 8.33 -20.58 5.66
CA GLN A 81 9.54 -20.34 6.45
C GLN A 81 9.35 -20.70 7.93
N GLN A 82 8.21 -20.31 8.52
CA GLN A 82 7.85 -20.66 9.91
C GLN A 82 7.74 -22.17 10.10
N GLY A 83 7.09 -22.88 9.17
CA GLY A 83 7.02 -24.35 9.21
C GLY A 83 8.39 -25.00 9.11
N ARG A 84 9.32 -24.42 8.32
CA ARG A 84 10.69 -24.93 8.17
C ARG A 84 11.53 -24.70 9.43
N ILE A 85 11.35 -23.58 10.12
CA ILE A 85 12.01 -23.29 11.40
C ILE A 85 11.50 -24.24 12.48
N SER A 86 10.18 -24.44 12.56
CA SER A 86 9.55 -25.40 13.49
C SER A 86 10.01 -26.85 13.30
N SER A 87 10.34 -27.27 12.09
CA SER A 87 10.86 -28.62 11.82
C SER A 87 12.36 -28.78 12.09
N ASP A 88 13.12 -27.67 12.08
CA ASP A 88 14.56 -27.69 12.38
C ASP A 88 14.83 -27.61 13.91
N GLU A 89 13.84 -27.19 14.72
CA GLU A 89 13.90 -27.12 16.20
C GLU A 89 13.39 -28.38 16.94
N MET A 90 12.92 -29.41 16.22
CA MET A 90 12.37 -30.65 16.80
C MET A 90 13.28 -31.86 16.57
#